data_AF-A0A167B8F9-F1
#
_entry.id   AF-A0A167B8F9-F1
#
_cell.length_a   1.000
_cell.length_b   1.000
_cell.length_c   1.000
_cell.angle_alpha   90.00
_cell.angle_beta   90.00
_cell.angle_gamma   90.00
#
_symmetry.space_group_name_H-M   'P 1'
#
loop_
_entity.id
_entity.type
_entity.pdbx_description
1 polymer ?
#
loop_
_entity_poly.entity_id
_entity_poly.type
_entity_poly.pdbx_seq_one_letter_code
_entity_poly.pdbx_strand_id
1 'polypeptide(L)'
;MSQMDVTRAAQLIEKWISVYDMDNAKAWERDEYPFIKDTSKAMKIAVQVLRGKSALKGASLHAAASQLLEYVDEYGMDSPAEWEKENIPFVKEVLEAINFTVAVLKK
;
A
#
# COMPACT_ATOMS: atom_id res chain seq x y z
N MET A 1 16.54 3.58 14.00
CA MET A 1 15.45 3.40 13.03
C MET A 1 14.73 4.73 12.93
N SER A 2 14.73 5.35 11.75
CA SER A 2 14.02 6.61 11.54
C SER A 2 12.53 6.30 11.70
N GLN A 3 11.87 6.94 12.66
CA GLN A 3 10.47 6.69 12.98
C GLN A 3 9.62 6.99 11.73
N MET A 4 8.80 6.02 11.28
CA MET A 4 7.89 6.22 10.16
C MET A 4 6.96 7.41 10.43
N ASP A 5 6.90 8.35 9.49
CA ASP A 5 6.01 9.52 9.52
C ASP A 5 5.08 9.55 8.30
N VAL A 6 4.07 10.43 8.34
CA VAL A 6 3.07 10.54 7.27
C VAL A 6 3.65 10.89 5.90
N THR A 7 4.74 11.66 5.86
CA THR A 7 5.40 12.06 4.61
C THR A 7 6.14 10.89 4.01
N ARG A 8 6.94 10.19 4.83
CA ARG A 8 7.70 9.02 4.41
C ARG A 8 6.77 7.87 3.99
N ALA A 9 5.71 7.61 4.76
CA ALA A 9 4.74 6.58 4.42
C ALA A 9 4.06 6.86 3.07
N ALA A 10 3.66 8.11 2.81
CA ALA A 10 3.04 8.49 1.54
C ALA A 10 4.01 8.30 0.36
N GLN A 11 5.27 8.70 0.51
CA GLN A 11 6.28 8.54 -0.54
C GLN A 11 6.58 7.06 -0.86
N LEU A 12 6.66 6.22 0.16
CA LEU A 12 6.90 4.78 -0.01
C LEU A 12 5.74 4.10 -0.73
N ILE A 13 4.49 4.43 -0.37
CA ILE A 13 3.30 3.88 -1.03
C ILE A 13 3.20 4.35 -2.49
N GLU A 14 3.46 5.64 -2.77
CA GLU A 14 3.50 6.13 -4.15
C GLU A 14 4.59 5.46 -4.98
N LYS A 15 5.78 5.28 -4.38
CA LYS A 15 6.88 4.58 -5.03
C LYS A 15 6.50 3.12 -5.32
N TRP A 16 5.82 2.43 -4.40
CA TRP A 16 5.34 1.08 -4.62
C TRP A 16 4.38 1.00 -5.81
N ILE A 17 3.35 1.86 -5.85
CA ILE A 17 2.41 1.95 -6.98
C ILE A 17 3.16 2.10 -8.31
N SER A 18 4.18 2.96 -8.35
CA SER A 18 4.96 3.22 -9.56
C SER A 18 5.92 2.09 -9.92
N VAL A 19 6.55 1.42 -8.95
CA VAL A 19 7.51 0.34 -9.21
C VAL A 19 6.80 -0.90 -9.75
N TYR A 20 5.60 -1.18 -9.25
CA TYR A 20 4.80 -2.35 -9.65
C TYR A 20 3.77 -2.02 -10.74
N ASP A 21 3.82 -0.81 -11.31
CA ASP A 21 2.92 -0.37 -12.38
C ASP A 21 1.45 -0.73 -12.10
N MET A 22 0.98 -0.55 -10.86
CA MET A 22 -0.32 -1.07 -10.40
C MET A 22 -1.52 -0.48 -11.17
N ASP A 23 -1.34 0.65 -11.85
CA ASP A 23 -2.37 1.26 -12.69
C ASP A 23 -2.39 0.73 -14.13
N ASN A 24 -1.36 0.00 -14.56
CA ASN A 24 -1.21 -0.49 -15.92
C ASN A 24 -1.83 -1.89 -16.06
N ALA A 25 -3.02 -1.97 -16.66
CA ALA A 25 -3.71 -3.24 -16.93
C ALA A 25 -2.90 -4.27 -17.73
N LYS A 26 -1.86 -3.83 -18.46
CA LYS A 26 -1.00 -4.72 -19.25
C LYS A 26 0.18 -5.29 -18.45
N ALA A 27 0.43 -4.77 -17.24
CA ALA A 27 1.48 -5.26 -16.35
C ALA A 27 1.01 -6.42 -15.48
N TRP A 28 -0.28 -6.77 -15.54
CA TRP A 28 -0.93 -7.74 -14.67
C TRP A 28 -1.74 -8.74 -15.47
N GLU A 29 -1.90 -9.94 -14.91
CA GLU A 29 -2.80 -10.94 -15.46
C GLU A 29 -4.25 -10.44 -15.41
N ARG A 30 -5.05 -10.90 -16.36
CA ARG A 30 -6.39 -10.35 -16.59
C ARG A 30 -7.33 -10.56 -15.40
N ASP A 31 -7.19 -11.68 -14.71
CA ASP A 31 -7.94 -12.08 -13.52
C ASP A 31 -7.41 -11.44 -12.22
N GLU A 32 -6.11 -11.15 -12.15
CA GLU A 32 -5.51 -10.43 -11.02
C GLU A 32 -5.74 -8.91 -11.07
N TYR A 33 -5.75 -8.32 -12.27
CA TYR A 33 -5.79 -6.86 -12.42
C TYR A 33 -6.96 -6.17 -11.71
N PRO A 34 -8.20 -6.72 -11.66
CA PRO A 34 -9.27 -6.13 -10.86
C PRO A 34 -8.89 -5.90 -9.40
N PHE A 35 -8.26 -6.90 -8.75
CA PHE A 35 -7.79 -6.80 -7.37
C PHE A 35 -6.70 -5.74 -7.25
N ILE A 36 -5.70 -5.77 -8.13
CA ILE A 36 -4.60 -4.80 -8.14
C ILE A 36 -5.10 -3.36 -8.32
N LYS A 37 -6.08 -3.16 -9.19
CA LYS A 37 -6.68 -1.85 -9.45
C LYS A 37 -7.38 -1.31 -8.20
N ASP A 38 -8.12 -2.15 -7.49
CA ASP A 38 -8.78 -1.76 -6.24
C ASP A 38 -7.77 -1.49 -5.13
N THR A 39 -6.69 -2.26 -5.05
CA THR A 39 -5.57 -1.98 -4.15
C THR A 39 -4.87 -0.67 -4.49
N SER A 40 -4.55 -0.40 -5.76
CA SER A 40 -3.96 0.88 -6.19
C SER A 40 -4.85 2.05 -5.77
N LYS A 41 -6.17 1.92 -5.93
CA LYS A 41 -7.13 2.92 -5.48
C LYS A 41 -7.09 3.10 -3.95
N ALA A 42 -7.05 2.02 -3.18
CA ALA A 42 -6.93 2.08 -1.72
C ALA A 42 -5.61 2.76 -1.28
N MET A 43 -4.48 2.41 -1.91
CA MET A 43 -3.18 3.04 -1.68
C MET A 43 -3.20 4.54 -1.99
N LYS A 44 -3.85 4.96 -3.07
CA LYS A 44 -4.01 6.39 -3.40
C LYS A 44 -4.89 7.15 -2.41
N ILE A 45 -5.97 6.53 -1.93
CA ILE A 45 -6.78 7.09 -0.83
C ILE A 45 -5.91 7.26 0.41
N ALA A 46 -5.12 6.25 0.74
CA ALA A 46 -4.22 6.25 1.88
C ALA A 46 -3.22 7.42 1.80
N VAL A 47 -2.57 7.60 0.64
CA VAL A 47 -1.68 8.73 0.35
C VAL A 47 -2.39 10.08 0.51
N GLN A 48 -3.62 10.22 0.04
CA GLN A 48 -4.40 11.46 0.22
C GLN A 48 -4.69 11.75 1.70
N VAL A 49 -5.01 10.74 2.50
CA VAL A 49 -5.24 10.87 3.95
C VAL A 49 -3.95 11.28 4.65
N LEU A 50 -2.84 10.61 4.38
CA LEU A 50 -1.52 10.93 4.96
C LEU A 50 -1.10 12.38 4.66
N ARG A 51 -1.47 12.89 3.48
CA ARG A 51 -1.21 14.28 3.07
C ARG A 51 -2.22 15.30 3.61
N GLY A 52 -3.21 14.88 4.39
CA GLY A 52 -4.28 15.76 4.90
C GLY A 52 -5.21 16.31 3.81
N LYS A 53 -5.29 15.64 2.66
CA LYS A 53 -6.07 16.09 1.48
C LYS A 53 -7.36 15.31 1.25
N SER A 54 -7.63 14.28 2.05
CA SER A 54 -8.82 13.43 1.86
C SER A 54 -10.07 14.03 2.51
N ALA A 55 -11.19 14.00 1.79
CA ALA A 55 -12.52 14.30 2.33
C ALA A 55 -13.26 13.02 2.80
N LEU A 56 -12.68 11.84 2.61
CA LEU A 56 -13.29 10.56 2.96
C LEU A 56 -13.28 10.34 4.48
N LYS A 57 -14.28 9.60 4.98
CA LYS A 57 -14.48 9.36 6.42
C LYS A 57 -14.99 7.94 6.69
N GLY A 58 -14.75 7.47 7.91
CA GLY A 58 -15.37 6.26 8.48
C GLY A 58 -15.23 5.03 7.57
N ALA A 59 -16.36 4.49 7.11
CA ALA A 59 -16.43 3.24 6.35
C ALA A 59 -15.51 3.20 5.12
N SER A 60 -15.35 4.31 4.39
CA SER A 60 -14.47 4.35 3.21
C SER A 60 -12.99 4.25 3.58
N LEU A 61 -12.58 4.80 4.72
CA LEU A 61 -11.20 4.69 5.20
C LEU A 61 -10.93 3.28 5.74
N HIS A 62 -11.91 2.68 6.43
CA HIS A 62 -11.82 1.29 6.89
C HIS A 62 -11.74 0.31 5.72
N ALA A 63 -12.54 0.50 4.67
CA ALA A 63 -12.48 -0.33 3.48
C ALA A 63 -11.10 -0.24 2.80
N ALA A 64 -10.53 0.97 2.67
CA ALA A 64 -9.18 1.14 2.15
C ALA A 64 -8.14 0.44 3.06
N ALA A 65 -8.28 0.54 4.38
CA ALA A 65 -7.39 -0.14 5.33
C ALA A 65 -7.47 -1.67 5.22
N SER A 66 -8.67 -2.22 5.01
CA SER A 66 -8.84 -3.67 4.77
C SER A 66 -8.19 -4.11 3.47
N GLN A 67 -8.41 -3.39 2.37
CA GLN A 67 -7.79 -3.69 1.07
C GLN A 67 -6.25 -3.70 1.15
N LEU A 68 -5.66 -2.76 1.92
CA LEU A 68 -4.21 -2.71 2.12
C LEU A 68 -3.68 -3.94 2.88
N LEU A 69 -4.42 -4.45 3.87
CA LEU A 69 -4.04 -5.64 4.62
C LEU A 69 -4.20 -6.91 3.78
N GLU A 70 -5.29 -7.01 3.01
CA GLU A 70 -5.53 -8.12 2.09
C GLU A 70 -4.42 -8.20 1.04
N TYR A 71 -3.96 -7.07 0.51
CA TYR A 71 -2.81 -7.05 -0.40
C TYR A 71 -1.51 -7.51 0.25
N VAL A 72 -1.26 -7.14 1.51
CA VAL A 72 -0.07 -7.59 2.26
C VAL A 72 -0.04 -9.10 2.42
N ASP A 73 -1.19 -9.70 2.71
CA ASP A 73 -1.38 -11.14 2.88
C ASP A 73 -1.24 -11.88 1.54
N GLU A 74 -1.98 -11.45 0.51
CA GLU A 74 -2.01 -12.08 -0.82
C GLU A 74 -0.64 -12.07 -1.51
N TYR A 75 0.14 -10.99 -1.35
CA TYR A 75 1.47 -10.85 -1.95
C TYR A 75 2.62 -11.14 -0.99
N GLY A 76 2.34 -11.74 0.17
CA GLY A 76 3.34 -12.18 1.15
C GLY A 76 4.39 -11.13 1.48
N MET A 77 3.97 -9.86 1.64
CA MET A 77 4.90 -8.75 1.91
C MET A 77 5.62 -8.91 3.25
N ASP A 78 5.03 -9.67 4.18
CA ASP A 78 5.58 -10.02 5.50
C ASP A 78 6.44 -11.29 5.51
N SER A 79 6.62 -11.92 4.34
CA SER A 79 7.36 -13.17 4.14
C SER A 79 8.63 -12.92 3.31
N PRO A 80 9.77 -12.54 3.94
CA PRO A 80 11.01 -12.24 3.23
C PRO A 80 11.56 -13.36 2.34
N ALA A 81 11.12 -14.60 2.54
CA ALA A 81 11.50 -15.75 1.72
C ALA A 81 10.89 -15.71 0.31
N GLU A 82 9.83 -14.94 0.09
CA GLU A 82 9.15 -14.77 -1.20
C GLU A 82 9.80 -13.68 -2.06
N TRP A 83 10.77 -12.96 -1.52
CA TRP A 83 11.37 -11.80 -2.16
C TRP A 83 12.85 -12.02 -2.48
N GLU A 84 13.27 -11.50 -3.63
CA GLU A 84 14.68 -11.41 -3.99
C GLU A 84 15.46 -10.62 -2.92
N LYS A 85 16.66 -11.08 -2.57
CA LYS A 85 17.45 -10.54 -1.45
C LYS A 85 17.68 -9.04 -1.53
N GLU A 86 17.82 -8.51 -2.74
CA GLU A 86 17.99 -7.08 -3.02
C GLU A 86 16.73 -6.24 -2.79
N ASN A 87 15.54 -6.86 -2.90
CA ASN A 87 14.25 -6.20 -2.74
C ASN A 87 13.74 -6.24 -1.29
N ILE A 88 14.19 -7.20 -0.48
CA ILE A 88 13.78 -7.35 0.93
C ILE A 88 13.83 -6.03 1.73
N PRO A 89 14.91 -5.21 1.66
CA PRO A 89 14.94 -3.95 2.41
C PRO A 89 13.82 -3.00 2.00
N PHE A 90 13.55 -2.88 0.70
CA PHE A 90 12.51 -2.01 0.19
C PHE A 90 11.12 -2.50 0.58
N VAL A 91 10.84 -3.80 0.42
CA VAL A 91 9.56 -4.43 0.81
C VAL A 91 9.28 -4.21 2.29
N LYS A 92 10.29 -4.36 3.16
CA LYS A 92 10.16 -4.10 4.61
C LYS A 92 9.77 -2.65 4.91
N GLU A 93 10.39 -1.68 4.24
CA GLU A 93 10.04 -0.27 4.42
C GLU A 93 8.60 0.02 3.96
N VAL A 94 8.17 -0.59 2.85
CA VAL A 94 6.79 -0.42 2.35
C VAL A 94 5.78 -1.12 3.27
N LEU A 95 6.09 -2.30 3.79
CA LEU A 95 5.25 -2.98 4.77
C LEU A 95 5.08 -2.14 6.05
N GLU A 96 6.16 -1.54 6.55
CA GLU A 96 6.09 -0.61 7.69
C GLU A 96 5.21 0.60 7.35
N ALA A 97 5.32 1.16 6.15
CA ALA A 97 4.48 2.27 5.69
C ALA A 97 3.00 1.87 5.59
N ILE A 98 2.70 0.68 5.06
CA ILE A 98 1.32 0.16 4.99
C ILE A 98 0.74 -0.02 6.39
N ASN A 99 1.47 -0.67 7.31
CA ASN A 99 1.01 -0.89 8.68
C ASN A 99 0.77 0.43 9.44
N PHE A 100 1.70 1.39 9.32
CA PHE A 100 1.51 2.74 9.85
C PHE A 100 0.25 3.39 9.29
N THR A 101 0.04 3.28 7.98
CA THR A 101 -1.09 3.91 7.30
C THR A 101 -2.42 3.27 7.66
N VAL A 102 -2.48 1.94 7.76
CA VAL A 102 -3.65 1.20 8.26
C VAL A 102 -4.03 1.68 9.66
N ALA A 103 -3.06 1.89 10.55
CA ALA A 103 -3.32 2.43 11.87
C ALA A 103 -3.83 3.88 11.84
N VAL A 104 -3.43 4.69 10.85
CA VAL A 104 -3.99 6.05 10.64
C VAL A 104 -5.41 5.99 10.10
N LEU A 105 -5.70 5.11 9.14
CA LEU A 105 -7.01 5.00 8.49
C LEU A 105 -8.12 4.45 9.41
N LYS A 106 -7.73 3.68 10.43
CA LYS A 106 -8.64 3.07 11.42
C LYS A 106 -8.87 3.93 12.68
N LYS A 107 -8.22 5.09 12.79
CA LYS A 107 -8.47 6.06 13.87
C LYS A 107 -9.75 6.84 13.62
#